data_AF-A0A7J3U640-F1
#
_entry.id   AF-A0A7J3U640-F1
#
_cell.length_a   1.000
_cell.length_b   1.000
_cell.length_c   1.000
_cell.angle_alpha   90.00
_cell.angle_beta   90.00
_cell.angle_gamma   90.00
#
_symmetry.space_group_name_H-M   'P 1'
#
loop_
_entity.id
_entity.type
_entity.pdbx_description
1 polymer ?
#
loop_
_entity_poly.entity_id
_entity_poly.type
_entity_poly.pdbx_seq_one_letter_code
_entity_poly.pdbx_strand_id
1 'polypeptide(L)'
;REMVKARFRTVIVAVAAEGLGREWLGRKIDIDCIEELERLREKYGINISGEGGEYETLVLDCPVYGKKLSIEDAEEEWDGGRGVLDIKSVRMESKQ
;
A
#
# COMPACT_ATOMS: atom_id res chain seq x y z
N ARG A 1 12.03 2.48 -3.28
CA ARG A 1 12.87 1.36 -3.78
C ARG A 1 13.69 0.69 -2.67
N GLU A 2 14.35 1.43 -1.76
CA GLU A 2 15.13 0.83 -0.66
C GLU A 2 14.31 -0.08 0.27
N MET A 3 13.06 0.30 0.60
CA MET A 3 12.16 -0.55 1.41
C MET A 3 11.91 -1.94 0.76
N VAL A 4 11.75 -1.98 -0.57
CA VAL A 4 11.59 -3.23 -1.32
C VAL A 4 12.86 -4.08 -1.23
N LYS A 5 14.04 -3.47 -1.40
CA LYS A 5 15.34 -4.15 -1.24
C LYS A 5 15.54 -4.66 0.19
N ALA A 6 15.09 -3.90 1.18
CA ALA A 6 15.08 -4.26 2.59
C ALA A 6 14.02 -5.32 2.94
N ARG A 7 13.32 -5.90 1.95
CA ARG A 7 12.32 -6.96 2.10
C ARG A 7 11.12 -6.58 2.96
N PHE A 8 10.73 -5.30 2.91
CA PHE A 8 9.42 -4.91 3.42
C PHE A 8 8.34 -5.37 2.45
N ARG A 9 7.33 -6.07 2.98
CA ARG A 9 6.08 -6.39 2.27
C ARG A 9 5.03 -5.43 2.77
N THR A 10 4.78 -4.38 2.00
CA THR A 10 3.79 -3.35 2.32
C THR A 10 2.68 -3.34 1.29
N VAL A 11 1.49 -2.96 1.74
CA VAL A 11 0.32 -2.73 0.88
C VAL A 11 -0.22 -1.33 1.13
N ILE A 12 -0.86 -0.75 0.12
CA ILE A 12 -1.57 0.52 0.25
C ILE A 12 -2.95 0.25 0.88
N VAL A 13 -3.30 1.01 1.91
CA VAL A 13 -4.55 0.85 2.66
C VAL A 13 -5.44 2.08 2.62
N ALA A 14 -4.94 3.23 2.14
CA ALA A 14 -5.79 4.36 1.81
C ALA A 14 -5.19 5.14 0.65
N VAL A 15 -6.04 5.84 -0.11
CA VAL A 15 -5.63 6.77 -1.17
C VAL A 15 -6.51 8.03 -1.11
N ALA A 16 -5.90 9.19 -1.39
CA ALA A 16 -6.59 10.48 -1.36
C ALA A 16 -5.96 11.52 -2.32
N ALA A 17 -5.52 11.09 -3.50
CA ALA A 17 -4.96 11.98 -4.53
C ALA A 17 -5.46 11.64 -5.94
N GLU A 18 -5.49 12.65 -6.80
CA GLU A 18 -5.83 12.45 -8.22
C GLU A 18 -4.84 11.49 -8.88
N GLY A 19 -5.37 10.53 -9.66
CA GLY A 19 -4.58 9.47 -10.29
C GLY A 19 -4.44 8.19 -9.45
N LEU A 20 -4.77 8.22 -8.16
CA LEU A 20 -4.84 7.03 -7.31
C LEU A 20 -6.29 6.57 -7.14
N GLY A 21 -6.71 5.62 -7.97
CA GLY A 21 -8.04 5.04 -7.94
C GLY A 21 -8.20 3.89 -6.95
N ARG A 22 -9.40 3.27 -6.96
CA ARG A 22 -9.76 2.13 -6.11
C ARG A 22 -8.80 0.95 -6.28
N GLU A 23 -8.26 0.75 -7.48
CA GLU A 23 -7.31 -0.32 -7.83
C GLU A 23 -5.99 -0.29 -7.04
N TRP A 24 -5.71 0.81 -6.34
CA TRP A 24 -4.54 0.94 -5.47
C TRP A 24 -4.76 0.34 -4.09
N LEU A 25 -6.01 0.16 -3.64
CA LEU A 25 -6.31 -0.44 -2.35
C LEU A 25 -5.86 -1.92 -2.33
N GLY A 26 -5.08 -2.29 -1.32
CA GLY A 26 -4.48 -3.62 -1.19
C GLY A 26 -3.28 -3.86 -2.12
N ARG A 27 -2.93 -2.89 -2.98
CA ARG A 27 -1.80 -3.02 -3.90
C ARG A 27 -0.49 -3.09 -3.13
N LYS A 28 0.32 -4.10 -3.45
CA LYS A 28 1.68 -4.24 -2.89
C LYS A 28 2.60 -3.15 -3.44
N ILE A 29 3.46 -2.61 -2.58
CA ILE A 29 4.55 -1.73 -3.02
C ILE A 29 5.77 -2.58 -3.39
N ASP A 30 5.84 -2.97 -4.66
CA ASP A 30 7.00 -3.57 -5.31
C ASP A 30 7.56 -2.63 -6.39
N ILE A 31 8.47 -3.14 -7.23
CA ILE A 31 9.13 -2.32 -8.26
C ILE A 31 8.13 -1.81 -9.30
N ASP A 32 7.19 -2.65 -9.73
CA ASP A 32 6.19 -2.28 -10.73
C ASP A 32 5.23 -1.20 -10.20
N CYS A 33 4.83 -1.32 -8.92
CA CYS A 33 4.05 -0.30 -8.23
C CYS A 33 4.80 1.05 -8.17
N ILE A 34 6.10 1.03 -7.85
CA ILE A 34 6.93 2.25 -7.79
C ILE A 34 7.04 2.89 -9.18
N GLU A 35 7.23 2.11 -10.24
CA GLU A 35 7.29 2.64 -11.61
C GLU A 35 5.96 3.26 -12.04
N GLU A 36 4.83 2.74 -11.56
CA GLU A 36 3.53 3.35 -11.83
C GLU A 36 3.31 4.65 -11.04
N LEU A 37 3.77 4.71 -9.78
CA LEU A 37 3.80 5.96 -9.01
C LEU A 37 4.70 7.02 -9.66
N GLU A 38 5.82 6.63 -10.26
CA GLU A 38 6.70 7.53 -11.03
C GLU A 38 5.94 8.12 -12.24
N ARG A 39 5.19 7.31 -12.98
CA ARG A 39 4.32 7.79 -14.09
C ARG A 39 3.23 8.73 -13.59
N LEU A 40 2.58 8.41 -12.47
CA LEU A 40 1.56 9.27 -11.89
C LEU A 40 2.12 10.59 -11.37
N ARG A 41 3.35 10.60 -10.83
CA ARG A 41 4.03 11.83 -10.44
C ARG A 41 4.23 12.77 -11.64
N GLU A 42 4.63 12.24 -12.79
CA GLU A 42 4.82 13.05 -14.00
C GLU A 42 3.49 13.67 -14.48
N LYS A 43 2.38 12.95 -14.33
CA LYS A 43 1.06 13.38 -14.81
C LYS A 43 0.28 14.27 -13.83
N TYR A 44 0.29 13.93 -12.55
CA TYR A 44 -0.56 14.54 -11.52
C TYR A 44 0.23 15.21 -10.39
N GLY A 45 1.56 15.08 -10.37
CA GLY A 45 2.41 15.72 -9.38
C GLY A 45 2.42 15.06 -8.00
N ILE A 46 1.92 13.83 -7.86
CA ILE A 46 1.90 13.11 -6.57
C ILE A 46 3.31 12.89 -6.01
N ASN A 47 3.45 12.91 -4.68
CA ASN A 47 4.69 12.48 -4.05
C ASN A 47 4.77 10.94 -4.00
N ILE A 48 5.83 10.38 -4.57
CA ILE A 48 6.06 8.92 -4.62
C ILE A 48 6.26 8.33 -3.22
N SER A 49 6.60 9.13 -2.19
CA SER A 49 6.69 8.64 -0.81
C SER A 49 5.34 8.61 -0.08
N GLY A 50 4.30 9.27 -0.60
CA GLY A 50 3.02 9.46 0.08
C GLY A 50 3.06 10.49 1.22
N GLU A 51 4.13 11.27 1.36
CA GLU A 51 4.32 12.22 2.48
C GLU A 51 3.22 13.31 2.57
N GLY A 52 2.57 13.63 1.46
CA GLY A 52 1.48 14.60 1.41
C GLY A 52 0.12 14.02 1.80
N GLY A 53 0.06 12.74 2.19
CA GLY A 53 -1.20 12.03 2.44
C GLY A 53 -1.85 11.50 1.17
N GLU A 54 -1.10 11.34 0.07
CA GLU A 54 -1.62 10.79 -1.18
C GLU A 54 -2.10 9.35 -1.01
N TYR A 55 -1.40 8.58 -0.18
CA TYR A 55 -1.78 7.24 0.22
C TYR A 55 -1.18 6.87 1.57
N GLU A 56 -1.80 5.91 2.25
CA GLU A 56 -1.32 5.30 3.49
C GLU A 56 -0.99 3.83 3.28
N THR A 57 -0.09 3.27 4.09
CA THR A 57 0.39 1.89 3.91
C THR A 57 0.37 1.06 5.18
N LEU A 58 0.22 -0.25 5.02
CA LEU A 58 0.40 -1.24 6.08
C LEU A 58 1.58 -2.15 5.76
N VAL A 59 2.48 -2.33 6.74
CA VAL A 59 3.56 -3.32 6.67
C VAL A 59 3.03 -4.69 7.10
N LEU A 60 2.90 -5.61 6.15
CA LEU A 60 2.48 -6.99 6.42
C LEU A 60 3.64 -7.86 6.92
N ASP A 61 4.84 -7.59 6.45
CA ASP A 61 6.05 -8.31 6.87
C ASP A 61 7.30 -7.46 6.64
N CYS A 62 8.29 -7.60 7.52
CA CYS A 62 9.63 -7.08 7.32
C CYS A 62 10.64 -7.94 8.09
N PRO A 63 11.94 -7.88 7.81
CA PRO A 63 12.94 -8.80 8.39
C PRO A 63 12.93 -8.90 9.91
N VAL A 64 12.59 -7.81 10.62
CA VAL A 64 12.60 -7.77 12.09
C VAL A 64 11.33 -8.34 12.74
N TYR A 65 10.27 -8.60 11.97
CA TYR A 65 9.06 -9.23 12.54
C TYR A 65 9.32 -10.69 12.90
N GLY A 66 8.73 -11.20 13.98
CA GLY A 66 8.78 -12.64 14.32
C GLY A 66 7.77 -13.50 13.55
N LYS A 67 6.68 -12.88 13.08
CA LYS A 67 5.60 -13.46 12.28
C LYS A 67 5.18 -12.44 11.22
N LYS A 68 4.61 -12.90 10.12
CA LYS A 68 3.99 -12.01 9.11
C LYS A 68 2.49 -11.88 9.38
N LEU A 69 1.90 -10.78 8.94
CA LEU A 69 0.46 -10.58 8.90
C LEU A 69 -0.10 -11.09 7.57
N SER A 70 -1.18 -11.87 7.64
CA SER A 70 -2.00 -12.27 6.50
C SER A 70 -3.38 -11.64 6.70
N ILE A 71 -3.82 -10.81 5.76
CA ILE A 71 -5.16 -10.21 5.79
C ILE A 71 -6.16 -11.33 5.48
N GLU A 72 -7.11 -11.56 6.40
CA GLU A 72 -8.15 -12.59 6.23
C GLU A 72 -9.44 -12.01 5.67
N ASP A 73 -9.78 -10.80 6.13
CA ASP A 73 -11.00 -10.09 5.73
C ASP A 73 -10.74 -8.59 5.65
N ALA A 74 -11.18 -8.00 4.55
CA ALA A 74 -11.06 -6.57 4.29
C ALA A 74 -12.12 -6.12 3.29
N GLU A 75 -12.58 -4.88 3.45
CA GLU A 75 -13.57 -4.25 2.57
C GLU A 75 -12.99 -2.96 1.97
N GLU A 76 -13.30 -2.69 0.70
CA GLU A 76 -12.94 -1.42 0.07
C GLU A 76 -14.06 -0.39 0.26
N GLU A 77 -13.75 0.69 0.98
CA GLU A 77 -14.60 1.87 1.07
C GLU A 77 -14.12 2.90 0.04
N TRP A 78 -15.04 3.50 -0.71
CA TRP A 78 -14.73 4.46 -1.77
C TRP A 78 -15.78 5.56 -1.82
N ASP A 79 -15.36 6.82 -1.75
CA ASP A 79 -16.27 7.99 -1.73
C ASP A 79 -16.38 8.71 -3.09
N GLY A 80 -15.61 8.28 -4.09
CA GLY A 80 -15.52 8.93 -5.41
C GLY A 80 -14.17 9.58 -5.70
N GLY A 81 -13.41 9.97 -4.68
CA GLY A 81 -12.07 10.55 -4.81
C GLY A 81 -11.05 10.06 -3.78
N ARG A 82 -11.51 9.37 -2.73
CA ARG A 82 -10.70 8.74 -1.70
C ARG A 82 -11.17 7.31 -1.50
N GLY A 83 -10.24 6.48 -1.06
CA GLY A 83 -10.50 5.09 -0.76
C GLY A 83 -9.77 4.62 0.48
N VAL A 84 -10.36 3.66 1.18
CA VAL A 84 -9.77 2.97 2.33
C VAL A 84 -9.98 1.47 2.17
N LEU A 85 -8.95 0.68 2.40
CA LEU A 85 -9.05 -0.76 2.61
C LEU A 85 -9.26 -1.00 4.11
N ASP A 86 -10.52 -1.16 4.52
CA ASP A 86 -10.87 -1.41 5.91
C ASP A 86 -10.61 -2.88 6.26
N ILE A 87 -9.47 -3.14 6.90
CA ILE A 87 -9.02 -4.47 7.28
C ILE A 87 -9.74 -4.90 8.56
N LYS A 88 -10.71 -5.81 8.42
CA LYS A 88 -11.54 -6.30 9.53
C LYS A 88 -10.82 -7.34 10.37
N SER A 89 -10.01 -8.20 9.76
CA SER A 89 -9.25 -9.22 10.49
C SER A 89 -7.93 -9.61 9.82
N VAL A 90 -6.96 -9.95 10.67
CA VAL A 90 -5.63 -10.44 10.26
C VAL A 90 -5.26 -11.68 11.06
N ARG A 91 -4.51 -12.58 10.41
CA ARG A 91 -3.87 -13.73 11.04
C ARG A 91 -2.36 -13.52 11.11
N MET A 92 -1.76 -13.86 12.24
CA MET A 92 -0.30 -13.95 12.36
C MET A 92 0.20 -15.32 11.91
N GLU A 93 1.08 -15.36 10.93
CA GLU A 93 1.65 -16.59 10.37
C GLU A 93 3.16 -16.67 10.62
N SER A 94 3.67 -17.88 10.83
CA SER A 94 5.11 -18.12 10.81
C SER A 94 5.70 -17.74 9.45
N LYS A 95 6.93 -17.24 9.47
CA LYS A 95 7.71 -16.98 8.25
C LYS A 95 8.26 -18.30 7.72
N GLN A 96 8.21 -18.49 6.40
CA GLN A 96 8.89 -19.59 5.72
C GLN A 96 10.33 -19.21 5.44
#